data_AF-A0A139MFS4-F1
#
_entry.id   AF-A0A139MFS4-F1
#
_cell.length_a   1.000
_cell.length_b   1.000
_cell.length_c   1.000
_cell.angle_alpha   90.00
_cell.angle_beta   90.00
_cell.angle_gamma   90.00
#
_symmetry.space_group_name_H-M   'P 1'
#
loop_
_entity.id
_entity.type
_entity.pdbx_description
1 polymer ?
#
loop_
_entity_poly.entity_id
_entity_poly.type
_entity_poly.pdbx_seq_one_letter_code
_entity_poly.pdbx_strand_id
1 'polypeptide(L)' 'MDMFSPYYDIARKLFPKAKIVLDRFHIVQHLSRAMSRVRVQIMNQLDRKSHEYKALKRYWKLIQQDSRKLSDKSV' A
#
# COMPACT_ATOMS: atom_id res chain seq x y z
N MET A 1 -11.66 7.96 9.21
CA MET A 1 -10.90 9.15 9.66
C MET A 1 -9.59 9.14 8.91
N ASP A 2 -9.34 10.18 8.12
CA ASP A 2 -8.06 10.36 7.45
C ASP A 2 -6.96 10.46 8.51
N MET A 3 -5.75 9.98 8.20
CA MET A 3 -4.64 9.88 9.15
C MET A 3 -3.96 11.23 9.41
N PHE A 4 -4.67 12.35 9.27
CA PHE A 4 -4.13 13.68 9.44
C PHE A 4 -3.79 13.94 10.91
N SER A 5 -2.50 14.22 11.17
CA SER A 5 -1.93 14.31 12.53
C SER A 5 -2.71 15.21 13.49
N PRO A 6 -3.18 16.42 13.09
CA PRO A 6 -3.93 17.29 13.99
C PRO A 6 -5.23 16.70 14.56
N TYR A 7 -5.85 15.73 13.89
CA TYR A 7 -7.03 15.06 14.44
C TYR A 7 -6.70 14.21 15.67
N TYR A 8 -5.49 13.66 15.76
CA TYR A 8 -5.07 12.90 16.94
C TYR A 8 -4.87 13.80 18.14
N ASP A 9 -4.31 14.99 17.93
CA ASP A 9 -4.06 15.96 18.99
C ASP A 9 -5.37 16.46 19.60
N ILE A 10 -6.36 16.77 18.74
CA ILE A 10 -7.70 17.17 19.16
C ILE A 10 -8.44 16.00 19.83
N ALA A 11 -8.41 14.81 19.23
CA ALA A 11 -9.08 13.63 19.79
C ALA A 11 -8.55 13.27 21.19
N ARG A 12 -7.24 13.37 21.41
CA ARG A 12 -6.63 13.12 22.73
C ARG A 12 -6.99 14.18 23.76
N LYS A 13 -7.17 15.45 23.35
CA LYS A 13 -7.62 16.53 24.25
C LYS A 13 -9.09 16.39 24.64
N LEU A 14 -9.96 16.12 23.66
CA LEU A 14 -11.41 16.05 23.88
C LEU A 14 -11.85 14.71 24.48
N PHE A 15 -11.16 13.62 24.13
CA PHE A 15 -11.52 12.26 24.53
C PHE A 15 -10.30 11.50 25.09
N PRO A 16 -9.75 11.91 26.24
CA PRO A 16 -8.50 11.36 26.78
C PRO A 16 -8.57 9.86 27.14
N LYS A 17 -9.78 9.31 27.33
CA LYS A 17 -10.01 7.89 27.63
C LYS A 17 -10.47 7.07 26.41
N ALA A 18 -10.70 7.69 25.26
CA ALA A 18 -11.19 6.98 24.08
C ALA A 18 -10.06 6.25 23.35
N LYS A 19 -10.34 5.05 22.85
CA LYS A 19 -9.43 4.31 21.98
C LYS A 19 -9.61 4.81 20.55
N ILE A 20 -8.54 5.36 19.96
CA ILE A 20 -8.54 5.79 18.56
C ILE A 20 -8.39 4.55 17.69
N VAL A 21 -9.39 4.27 16.86
CA VAL A 21 -9.36 3.20 15.87
C VAL A 21 -9.19 3.78 14.48
N LEU A 22 -8.18 3.31 13.77
CA LEU A 22 -7.92 3.71 12.39
C LEU A 22 -8.74 2.86 11.44
N ASP A 23 -9.27 3.52 10.41
CA ASP A 23 -9.96 2.82 9.34
C ASP A 23 -8.95 2.00 8.54
N ARG A 24 -9.18 0.68 8.52
CA ARG A 24 -8.35 -0.28 7.79
C ARG A 24 -8.23 0.08 6.31
N PHE A 25 -9.26 0.70 5.73
CA PHE A 25 -9.24 1.12 4.33
C PHE A 25 -8.11 2.12 4.07
N HIS A 26 -7.95 3.14 4.92
CA HIS A 26 -6.88 4.13 4.75
C HIS A 26 -5.49 3.49 4.88
N ILE A 27 -5.30 2.56 5.81
CA ILE A 27 -4.03 1.83 5.98
C ILE A 27 -3.68 1.06 4.70
N VAL A 28 -4.62 0.26 4.19
CA VAL A 28 -4.42 -0.54 2.98
C VAL A 28 -4.20 0.36 1.75
N GLN A 29 -4.92 1.47 1.65
CA GLN A 29 -4.78 2.44 0.57
C GLN A 29 -3.39 3.12 0.61
N HIS A 30 -2.93 3.57 1.77
CA HIS A 30 -1.60 4.18 1.93
C HIS A 30 -0.49 3.20 1.57
N LEU A 31 -0.58 1.97 2.04
CA LEU A 31 0.38 0.90 1.70
C LEU A 31 0.39 0.63 0.19
N SER A 32 -0.78 0.49 -0.43
CA SER A 32 -0.92 0.23 -1.87
C SER A 32 -0.30 1.35 -2.72
N ARG A 33 -0.45 2.61 -2.30
CA ARG A 33 0.16 3.78 -2.97
C ARG A 33 1.67 3.80 -2.77
N ALA A 34 2.17 3.53 -1.57
CA ALA A 34 3.60 3.46 -1.28
C ALA A 34 4.28 2.36 -2.12
N MET A 35 3.70 1.16 -2.16
CA MET A 35 4.20 0.05 -2.98
C MET A 35 4.24 0.41 -4.47
N SER A 36 3.20 1.07 -4.98
CA SER A 36 3.17 1.51 -6.39
C SER A 36 4.28 2.53 -6.71
N ARG A 37 4.56 3.47 -5.80
CA ARG A 37 5.66 4.44 -5.94
C ARG A 37 7.01 3.75 -6.00
N VAL A 38 7.29 2.86 -5.06
CA VAL A 38 8.56 2.10 -5.00
C VAL A 38 8.73 1.27 -6.28
N ARG A 39 7.68 0.57 -6.73
CA ARG A 39 7.72 -0.19 -7.99
C ARG A 39 8.09 0.69 -9.19
N VAL A 40 7.47 1.87 -9.32
CA VAL A 40 7.77 2.80 -10.42
C VAL A 40 9.21 3.34 -10.31
N GLN A 41 9.67 3.67 -9.10
CA GLN A 41 11.05 4.12 -8.87
C GLN A 41 12.07 3.06 -9.31
N ILE A 42 11.85 1.80 -8.94
CA ILE A 42 12.71 0.68 -9.37
C ILE A 42 12.64 0.50 -10.89
N MET A 43 11.43 0.48 -11.46
CA MET A 43 11.26 0.30 -12.91
C MET A 43 11.92 1.40 -13.75
N ASN A 44 11.97 2.64 -13.25
CA ASN A 44 12.63 3.74 -13.95
C ASN A 44 14.16 3.62 -13.97
N GLN A 45 14.74 2.78 -13.11
CA GLN A 45 16.18 2.50 -13.07
C GLN A 45 16.58 1.30 -13.94
N LEU A 46 15.60 0.49 -14.37
CA LEU A 46 15.82 -0.73 -15.14
C LEU A 46 15.70 -0.47 -16.65
N ASP A 47 16.53 -1.18 -17.42
CA ASP A 47 16.38 -1.19 -18.89
C ASP A 47 15.02 -1.78 -19.28
N ARG A 48 14.35 -1.19 -20.28
CA ARG A 48 13.00 -1.59 -20.69
C ARG A 48 12.94 -3.00 -21.31
N LYS A 49 14.06 -3.51 -21.81
CA LYS A 49 14.19 -4.86 -22.38
C LYS A 49 14.54 -5.91 -21.31
N SER A 50 15.00 -5.47 -20.13
CA SER A 50 15.35 -6.34 -19.00
C SER A 50 14.18 -7.24 -18.59
N HIS A 51 14.52 -8.41 -18.07
CA HIS A 51 13.53 -9.37 -17.60
C HIS A 51 12.78 -8.83 -16.38
N GLU A 52 13.50 -8.15 -15.50
CA GLU A 52 13.04 -7.53 -14.26
C GLU A 52 12.01 -6.44 -14.53
N TYR A 53 12.28 -5.54 -15.50
CA TYR A 53 11.31 -4.53 -15.91
C TYR A 53 10.01 -5.17 -16.40
N LYS A 54 10.12 -6.19 -17.26
CA LYS A 54 8.96 -6.91 -17.82
C LYS A 54 8.17 -7.64 -16.74
N ALA A 55 8.85 -8.26 -15.77
CA ALA A 55 8.22 -8.93 -14.64
C ALA A 55 7.46 -7.92 -13.77
N LEU A 56 8.09 -6.83 -13.33
CA LEU A 56 7.46 -5.78 -12.54
C LEU A 56 6.31 -5.08 -13.28
N LYS A 57 6.41 -4.94 -14.61
CA LYS A 57 5.34 -4.41 -15.46
C LYS A 57 4.18 -5.38 -15.62
N ARG A 58 4.44 -6.67 -15.81
CA ARG A 58 3.40 -7.70 -16.07
C ARG A 58 2.63 -8.04 -14.80
N TYR A 59 3.34 -8.22 -13.69
CA TYR A 59 2.80 -8.73 -12.44
C TYR A 59 2.42 -7.63 -11.44
N TRP A 60 2.39 -6.36 -11.84
CA TRP A 60 2.11 -5.24 -10.94
C TRP A 60 0.80 -5.36 -10.16
N LYS A 61 -0.23 -6.02 -10.73
CA LYS A 61 -1.52 -6.26 -10.07
C LYS A 61 -1.42 -7.28 -8.94
N LEU A 62 -0.49 -8.24 -9.01
CA LEU A 62 -0.32 -9.25 -7.96
C LEU A 62 0.09 -8.62 -6.63
N ILE A 63 0.90 -7.56 -6.68
CA ILE A 63 1.35 -6.80 -5.51
C ILE A 63 0.18 -6.13 -4.78
N GLN A 64 -0.92 -5.83 -5.48
CA GLN A 64 -2.12 -5.17 -4.95
C GLN A 64 -3.33 -6.11 -4.86
N GLN A 65 -3.16 -7.39 -5.20
CA GLN A 65 -4.25 -8.34 -5.24
C GLN A 65 -4.63 -8.77 -3.82
N ASP A 66 -5.93 -8.95 -3.60
CA ASP A 66 -6.43 -9.57 -2.38
C ASP A 66 -5.81 -10.95 -2.24
N SER A 67 -5.18 -11.22 -1.10
CA SER A 67 -4.49 -12.49 -0.85
C SER A 67 -5.42 -13.69 -0.98
N ARG A 68 -6.72 -13.52 -0.69
CA ARG A 68 -7.74 -14.57 -0.83
C ARG A 68 -8.03 -14.94 -2.27
N LYS A 69 -7.66 -14.07 -3.22
CA LYS A 69 -7.81 -14.28 -4.67
C LYS A 69 -6.51 -14.74 -5.32
N LEU A 70 -5.42 -14.87 -4.57
CA LEU A 70 -4.20 -15.47 -5.07
C LEU A 70 -4.43 -16.98 -5.10
N SER A 71 -4.56 -17.55 -6.30
CA SER A 71 -4.50 -18.99 -6.47
C SER A 71 -3.06 -19.45 -6.27
N ASP A 72 -2.83 -20.48 -5.46
CA ASP A 72 -1.58 -21.24 -5.52
C ASP A 72 -1.54 -21.93 -6.89
N LYS A 73 -0.96 -21.25 -7.87
CA LYS A 73 -0.36 -21.97 -8.99
C LYS A 73 0.99 -22.42 -8.49
N SER A 74 1.01 -23.57 -7.81
CA SER A 74 2.20 -24.40 -7.69
C SER A 74 2.74 -24.61 -9.11
N VAL A 75 3.81 -23.88 -9.42
CA VAL A 75 4.64 -24.09 -10.60
C VAL A 75 5.39 -25.40 -10.44
#